data_AF-A0A0U0W421-F1
#
_entry.id   AF-A0A0U0W421-F1
#
_cell.length_a   1.000
_cell.length_b   1.000
_cell.length_c   1.000
_cell.angle_alpha   90.00
_cell.angle_beta   90.00
_cell.angle_gamma   90.00
#
_symmetry.space_group_name_H-M   'P 1'
#
loop_
_entity.id
_entity.type
_entity.pdbx_description
1 polymer ?
#
loop_
_entity_poly.entity_id
_entity_poly.type
_entity_poly.pdbx_seq_one_letter_code
_entity_poly.pdbx_strand_id
1 'polypeptide(L)'
;MTVMTELAPSLVELAHKHGIATEYDDWTGRRVPVPETTLVAVLAALGVPARTEQERNDALFELLRSYWARPLPPTIVGRPGAQTRFWAHVTHGDPAEVWLELEDGTRGGGVQQVDNFTPPFNLDGRLVGEASFVLPAGLPIGYHRVCLRSRGVEAGTALIMTPDWLGLPERLGARRAWGLATQLYSVRSKRSWGVGDLTDLTDLAVWSTSRHGADFLVVNPLHAAAPSGPTSPMEPSPYLPTSRRFVNPLYLRVEAIPEFADLLKRSRVRRLRSDVQRRARRLDAIDRDGATPTRWRCRWDTWSPRSTPSAPAAWPPRAPTESCWGCRRPPISSRPRTC
;
A
#
# COMPACT_ATOMS: atom_id res chain seq x y z
N MET A 1 -41.47 11.17 -9.06
CA MET A 1 -40.63 11.99 -9.95
C MET A 1 -39.62 12.71 -9.07
N THR A 2 -38.42 12.15 -8.94
CA THR A 2 -37.33 12.80 -8.22
C THR A 2 -36.92 14.01 -9.05
N VAL A 3 -37.14 15.21 -8.53
CA VAL A 3 -36.63 16.44 -9.13
C VAL A 3 -35.12 16.26 -9.22
N MET A 4 -34.60 16.15 -10.45
CA MET A 4 -33.17 16.22 -10.67
C MET A 4 -32.76 17.65 -10.37
N THR A 5 -32.36 17.91 -9.13
CA THR A 5 -31.70 19.17 -8.79
C THR A 5 -30.41 19.19 -9.60
N GLU A 6 -30.34 20.09 -10.56
CA GLU A 6 -29.14 20.33 -11.34
C GLU A 6 -28.00 20.66 -10.38
N LEU A 7 -26.90 19.91 -10.48
CA LEU A 7 -25.74 20.14 -9.62
C LEU A 7 -25.15 21.51 -9.97
N ALA A 8 -24.85 22.30 -8.94
CA ALA A 8 -24.13 23.55 -9.14
C ALA A 8 -22.81 23.31 -9.91
N PRO A 9 -22.51 24.10 -10.96
CA PRO A 9 -21.32 23.90 -11.78
C PRO A 9 -20.00 23.87 -10.98
N SER A 10 -19.90 24.71 -9.94
CA SER A 10 -18.76 24.76 -9.02
C SER A 10 -18.50 23.44 -8.29
N LEU A 11 -19.57 22.70 -7.94
CA LEU A 11 -19.46 21.40 -7.29
C LEU A 11 -18.98 20.33 -8.27
N VAL A 12 -19.50 20.36 -9.49
CA VAL A 12 -19.08 19.44 -10.57
C VAL A 12 -17.61 19.66 -10.91
N GLU A 13 -17.19 20.92 -11.06
CA GLU A 13 -15.79 21.27 -11.31
C GLU A 13 -14.89 20.78 -10.17
N LEU A 14 -15.24 21.09 -8.92
CA LEU A 14 -14.47 20.69 -7.76
C LEU A 14 -14.37 19.16 -7.64
N ALA A 15 -15.47 18.44 -7.88
CA ALA A 15 -15.48 16.97 -7.89
C ALA A 15 -14.53 16.41 -8.96
N HIS A 16 -14.60 16.91 -10.19
CA HIS A 16 -13.73 16.47 -11.28
C HIS A 16 -12.25 16.76 -11.01
N LYS A 17 -11.93 17.93 -10.44
CA LYS A 17 -10.56 18.28 -10.04
C LYS A 17 -9.99 17.35 -8.96
N HIS A 18 -10.85 16.69 -8.18
CA HIS A 18 -10.47 15.68 -7.18
C HIS A 18 -10.64 14.24 -7.68
N GLY A 19 -10.96 14.03 -8.96
CA GLY A 19 -11.17 12.69 -9.53
C GLY A 19 -12.42 11.98 -9.03
N ILE A 20 -13.42 12.73 -8.56
CA ILE A 20 -14.71 12.20 -8.12
C ILE A 20 -15.67 12.19 -9.30
N ALA A 21 -16.18 11.01 -9.64
CA ALA A 21 -17.22 10.86 -10.66
C ALA A 21 -18.55 11.47 -10.17
N THR A 22 -19.19 12.24 -11.03
CA THR A 22 -20.50 12.86 -10.79
C THR A 22 -21.67 12.00 -11.30
N GLU A 23 -21.35 10.92 -12.01
CA GLU A 23 -22.27 9.91 -12.51
C GLU A 23 -21.50 8.61 -12.80
N TYR A 24 -22.21 7.48 -12.87
CA TYR A 24 -21.64 6.18 -13.21
C TYR A 24 -22.71 5.26 -13.81
N ASP A 25 -22.28 4.23 -14.54
CA ASP A 25 -23.15 3.13 -14.94
C ASP A 25 -23.17 2.06 -13.84
N ASP A 26 -24.34 1.73 -13.32
CA ASP A 26 -24.49 0.70 -12.29
C ASP A 26 -24.31 -0.71 -12.88
N TRP A 27 -24.26 -1.73 -12.01
CA TRP A 27 -24.03 -3.12 -12.44
C TRP A 27 -25.15 -3.68 -13.34
N THR A 28 -26.29 -2.99 -13.45
CA THR A 28 -27.38 -3.33 -14.38
C THR A 28 -27.29 -2.57 -15.71
N GLY A 29 -26.27 -1.72 -15.90
CA GLY A 29 -26.07 -0.91 -17.10
C GLY A 29 -26.89 0.38 -17.12
N ARG A 30 -27.48 0.78 -15.99
CA ARG A 30 -28.22 2.05 -15.90
C ARG A 30 -27.27 3.17 -15.49
N ARG A 31 -27.34 4.29 -16.20
CA ARG A 31 -26.64 5.51 -15.82
C ARG A 31 -27.29 6.17 -14.61
N VAL A 32 -26.48 6.41 -13.58
CA VAL A 32 -26.90 6.93 -12.28
C VAL A 32 -26.16 8.23 -12.00
N PRO A 33 -26.85 9.38 -11.91
CA PRO A 33 -26.25 10.61 -11.43
C PRO A 33 -25.98 10.51 -9.92
N VAL A 34 -24.86 11.06 -9.47
CA VAL A 34 -24.48 11.08 -8.05
C VAL A 34 -25.17 12.26 -7.35
N PRO A 35 -25.89 12.05 -6.23
CA PRO A 35 -26.54 13.13 -5.49
C PRO A 35 -25.52 14.14 -4.94
N GLU A 36 -25.92 15.42 -4.86
CA GLU A 36 -25.11 16.50 -4.26
C GLU A 36 -24.62 16.12 -2.85
N THR A 37 -25.49 15.55 -2.02
CA THR A 37 -25.16 15.14 -0.65
C THR A 37 -24.02 14.11 -0.62
N THR A 38 -23.97 13.21 -1.60
CA THR A 38 -22.87 12.24 -1.75
C THR A 38 -21.58 12.93 -2.17
N LEU A 39 -21.62 13.81 -3.17
CA LEU A 39 -20.43 14.55 -3.61
C LEU A 39 -19.82 15.36 -2.47
N VAL A 40 -20.64 16.10 -1.73
CA VAL A 40 -20.21 16.88 -0.56
C VAL A 40 -19.63 15.99 0.54
N ALA A 41 -20.23 14.82 0.81
CA ALA A 41 -19.71 13.89 1.81
C ALA A 41 -18.37 13.24 1.40
N VAL A 42 -18.21 12.87 0.13
CA VAL A 42 -16.96 12.32 -0.39
C VAL A 42 -15.85 13.37 -0.38
N LEU A 43 -16.14 14.60 -0.82
CA LEU A 43 -15.20 15.73 -0.72
C LEU A 43 -14.79 15.98 0.74
N ALA A 44 -15.73 15.99 1.68
CA ALA A 44 -15.44 16.14 3.10
C ALA A 44 -14.57 14.99 3.65
N ALA A 45 -14.78 13.75 3.19
CA ALA A 45 -13.94 12.61 3.55
C ALA A 45 -12.51 12.73 3.01
N LEU A 46 -12.30 13.44 1.89
CA LEU A 46 -10.99 13.84 1.38
C LEU A 46 -10.42 15.09 2.07
N GLY A 47 -11.17 15.69 3.01
CA GLY A 47 -10.76 16.90 3.73
C GLY A 47 -11.07 18.21 3.01
N VAL A 48 -11.98 18.20 2.03
CA VAL A 48 -12.33 19.36 1.20
C VAL A 48 -13.73 19.89 1.54
N PRO A 49 -13.86 21.11 2.08
CA PRO A 49 -15.16 21.77 2.28
C PRO A 49 -15.85 22.06 0.93
N ALA A 50 -17.17 21.84 0.86
CA ALA A 50 -17.94 21.98 -0.39
C ALA A 50 -19.45 22.21 -0.18
N ARG A 51 -19.88 22.58 1.03
CA ARG A 51 -21.30 22.74 1.39
C ARG A 51 -21.90 24.02 0.83
N THR A 52 -21.08 25.04 0.61
CA THR A 52 -21.51 26.35 0.10
C THR A 52 -20.73 26.71 -1.15
N GLU A 53 -21.27 27.64 -1.93
CA GLU A 53 -20.59 28.16 -3.12
C GLU A 53 -19.24 28.80 -2.76
N GLN A 54 -19.18 29.53 -1.64
CA GLN A 54 -17.95 30.12 -1.13
C GLN A 54 -16.91 29.05 -0.80
N GLU A 55 -17.30 27.99 -0.07
CA GLU A 55 -16.39 26.87 0.24
C GLU A 55 -15.82 26.22 -1.03
N ARG A 56 -16.65 26.04 -2.06
CA ARG A 56 -16.23 25.42 -3.33
C ARG A 56 -15.22 26.31 -4.06
N ASN A 57 -15.49 27.61 -4.14
CA ASN A 57 -14.60 28.57 -4.78
C ASN A 57 -13.27 28.71 -4.04
N ASP A 58 -13.31 28.75 -2.70
CA ASP A 58 -12.10 28.76 -1.87
C ASP A 58 -11.29 27.47 -2.04
N ALA A 59 -11.94 26.32 -2.11
CA ALA A 59 -11.27 25.04 -2.35
C ALA A 59 -10.65 24.94 -3.75
N LEU A 60 -11.33 25.45 -4.78
CA LEU A 60 -10.78 25.53 -6.15
C LEU A 60 -9.57 26.46 -6.20
N PHE A 61 -9.64 27.61 -5.54
CA PHE A 61 -8.53 28.55 -5.44
C PHE A 61 -7.35 27.94 -4.68
N GLU A 62 -7.59 27.28 -3.55
CA GLU A 62 -6.55 26.61 -2.77
C GLU A 62 -5.91 25.45 -3.56
N LEU A 63 -6.69 24.70 -4.35
CA LEU A 63 -6.14 23.66 -5.22
C LEU A 63 -5.17 24.27 -6.25
N LEU A 64 -5.58 25.36 -6.92
CA LEU A 64 -4.72 26.07 -7.87
C LEU A 64 -3.46 26.60 -7.19
N ARG A 65 -3.60 27.25 -6.04
CA ARG A 65 -2.50 27.75 -5.23
C ARG A 65 -1.53 26.63 -4.82
N SER A 66 -2.06 25.48 -4.39
CA SER A 66 -1.27 24.32 -3.95
C SER A 66 -0.48 23.67 -5.09
N TYR A 67 -1.01 23.73 -6.32
CA TYR A 67 -0.29 23.32 -7.52
C TYR A 67 0.95 24.20 -7.71
N TRP A 68 0.77 25.53 -7.78
CA TRP A 68 1.84 26.50 -7.98
C TRP A 68 2.83 26.64 -6.81
N ALA A 69 2.43 26.22 -5.61
CA ALA A 69 3.29 26.24 -4.44
C ALA A 69 4.32 25.09 -4.42
N ARG A 70 4.12 24.05 -5.25
CA ARG A 70 5.01 22.87 -5.26
C ARG A 70 6.16 23.08 -6.23
N PRO A 71 7.42 22.81 -5.86
CA PRO A 71 8.53 22.90 -6.80
C PRO A 71 8.49 21.80 -7.89
N LEU A 72 7.94 20.62 -7.55
CA LEU A 72 7.86 19.45 -8.42
C LEU A 72 6.54 18.70 -8.15
N PRO A 73 6.08 17.83 -9.08
CA PRO A 73 4.94 16.95 -8.85
C PRO A 73 5.12 16.10 -7.60
N PRO A 74 4.03 15.71 -6.91
CA PRO A 74 4.12 14.87 -5.71
C PRO A 74 4.86 13.55 -5.94
N THR A 75 4.72 12.96 -7.13
CA THR A 75 5.43 11.78 -7.61
C THR A 75 5.35 11.78 -9.13
N ILE A 76 6.39 11.28 -9.80
CA ILE A 76 6.40 11.07 -11.25
C ILE A 76 6.38 9.56 -11.48
N VAL A 77 5.47 9.09 -12.33
CA VAL A 77 5.39 7.68 -12.72
C VAL A 77 5.55 7.60 -14.23
N GLY A 78 6.52 6.82 -14.67
CA GLY A 78 6.84 6.64 -16.08
C GLY A 78 6.94 5.17 -16.48
N ARG A 79 7.09 4.94 -17.78
CA ARG A 79 7.40 3.63 -18.36
C ARG A 79 8.58 3.75 -19.31
N PRO A 80 9.52 2.79 -19.37
CA PRO A 80 10.68 2.88 -20.24
C PRO A 80 10.36 3.10 -21.72
N GLY A 81 9.24 2.52 -22.21
CA GLY A 81 8.79 2.64 -23.60
C GLY A 81 8.04 3.94 -23.94
N ALA A 82 7.85 4.86 -22.99
CA ALA A 82 7.06 6.07 -23.21
C ALA A 82 7.79 7.33 -22.72
N GLN A 83 7.65 8.43 -23.47
CA GLN A 83 8.09 9.74 -22.99
C GLN A 83 7.25 10.17 -21.80
N THR A 84 7.93 10.50 -20.71
CA THR A 84 7.27 10.99 -19.49
C THR A 84 7.63 12.45 -19.30
N ARG A 85 6.63 13.34 -19.44
CA ARG A 85 6.75 14.78 -19.23
C ARG A 85 6.33 15.13 -17.80
N PHE A 86 7.01 16.10 -17.20
CA PHE A 86 6.65 16.67 -15.90
C PHE A 86 6.94 18.17 -15.85
N TRP A 87 6.28 18.88 -14.94
CA TRP A 87 6.50 20.31 -14.71
C TRP A 87 7.47 20.53 -13.54
N ALA A 88 8.07 21.71 -13.47
CA ALA A 88 8.76 22.22 -12.29
C ALA A 88 8.41 23.69 -12.09
N HIS A 89 8.19 24.10 -10.84
CA HIS A 89 7.93 25.50 -10.49
C HIS A 89 9.14 26.12 -9.80
N VAL A 90 9.50 27.31 -10.27
CA VAL A 90 10.57 28.14 -9.69
C VAL A 90 10.08 29.58 -9.60
N THR A 91 10.78 30.43 -8.84
CA THR A 91 10.51 31.87 -8.92
C THR A 91 10.71 32.33 -10.37
N HIS A 92 9.76 33.11 -10.88
CA HIS A 92 9.77 33.51 -12.29
C HIS A 92 11.06 34.26 -12.62
N GLY A 93 11.77 33.80 -13.66
CA GLY A 93 13.08 34.33 -14.07
C GLY A 93 14.29 33.63 -13.44
N ASP A 94 14.11 32.78 -12.42
CA ASP A 94 15.19 31.96 -11.87
C ASP A 94 15.44 30.71 -12.73
N PRO A 95 16.68 30.17 -12.73
CA PRO A 95 17.00 28.93 -13.42
C PRO A 95 16.40 27.70 -12.72
N ALA A 96 15.97 26.72 -13.51
CA ALA A 96 15.50 25.41 -13.04
C ALA A 96 16.48 24.31 -13.46
N GLU A 97 17.46 24.00 -12.61
CA GLU A 97 18.42 22.92 -12.87
C GLU A 97 17.84 21.59 -12.39
N VAL A 98 17.69 20.62 -13.29
CA VAL A 98 17.06 19.33 -13.01
C VAL A 98 18.01 18.18 -13.33
N TRP A 99 18.09 17.22 -12.42
CA TRP A 99 18.85 15.97 -12.61
C TRP A 99 18.13 14.77 -12.00
N LEU A 100 18.64 13.58 -12.30
CA LEU A 100 18.15 12.31 -11.79
C LEU A 100 19.13 11.72 -10.77
N GLU A 101 18.58 11.10 -9.73
CA GLU A 101 19.29 10.14 -8.89
C GLU A 101 18.62 8.79 -9.06
N LEU A 102 19.33 7.83 -9.66
CA LEU A 102 18.82 6.49 -9.89
C LEU A 102 18.86 5.66 -8.60
N GLU A 103 18.21 4.50 -8.63
CA GLU A 103 18.03 3.65 -7.44
C GLU A 103 19.35 3.09 -6.92
N ASP A 104 20.30 2.86 -7.84
CA ASP A 104 21.67 2.41 -7.56
C ASP A 104 22.58 3.53 -7.01
N GLY A 105 22.07 4.76 -6.88
CA GLY A 105 22.82 5.94 -6.45
C GLY A 105 23.52 6.68 -7.59
N THR A 106 23.42 6.21 -8.84
CA THR A 106 23.97 6.89 -10.00
C THR A 106 23.27 8.24 -10.17
N ARG A 107 24.07 9.31 -10.24
CA ARG A 107 23.57 10.65 -10.58
C ARG A 107 23.75 10.88 -12.07
N GLY A 108 22.67 11.29 -12.72
CA GLY A 108 22.65 11.45 -14.17
C GLY A 108 21.92 12.70 -14.62
N GLY A 109 22.35 13.21 -15.77
CA GLY A 109 21.61 14.17 -16.59
C GLY A 109 20.80 13.45 -17.68
N GLY A 110 20.27 14.22 -18.63
CA GLY A 110 19.46 13.69 -19.73
C GLY A 110 17.96 13.99 -19.60
N VAL A 111 17.57 14.70 -18.54
CA VAL A 111 16.28 15.38 -18.50
C VAL A 111 16.36 16.56 -19.47
N GLN A 112 15.47 16.58 -20.46
CA GLN A 112 15.42 17.64 -21.45
C GLN A 112 14.34 18.66 -21.07
N GLN A 113 14.72 19.93 -20.95
CA GLN A 113 13.73 21.01 -20.88
C GLN A 113 13.05 21.16 -22.24
N VAL A 114 11.74 21.31 -22.23
CA VAL A 114 10.90 21.53 -23.41
C VAL A 114 10.05 22.78 -23.23
N ASP A 115 9.57 23.32 -24.34
CA ASP A 115 8.77 24.53 -24.33
C ASP A 115 7.53 24.41 -23.43
N ASN A 116 7.33 25.45 -22.63
CA ASN A 116 6.15 25.64 -21.80
C ASN A 116 5.72 27.10 -21.90
N PHE A 117 4.46 27.30 -22.28
CA PHE A 117 3.86 28.63 -22.46
C PHE A 117 2.86 28.98 -21.35
N THR A 118 2.80 28.19 -20.27
CA THR A 118 2.01 28.52 -19.08
C THR A 118 2.50 29.86 -18.50
N PRO A 119 1.64 30.89 -18.39
CA PRO A 119 2.04 32.17 -17.84
C PRO A 119 2.38 32.04 -16.34
N PRO A 120 3.24 32.91 -15.79
CA PRO A 120 3.56 32.86 -14.38
C PRO A 120 2.34 33.17 -13.50
N PHE A 121 2.32 32.57 -12.30
CA PHE A 121 1.27 32.74 -11.32
C PHE A 121 1.75 33.60 -10.15
N ASN A 122 0.91 34.53 -9.67
CA ASN A 122 1.22 35.31 -8.48
C ASN A 122 0.85 34.53 -7.22
N LEU A 123 1.86 33.97 -6.56
CA LEU A 123 1.74 33.28 -5.29
C LEU A 123 2.20 34.22 -4.16
N ASP A 124 1.23 34.87 -3.50
CA ASP A 124 1.47 35.78 -2.36
C ASP A 124 2.45 36.92 -2.61
N GLY A 125 2.36 37.55 -3.78
CA GLY A 125 3.25 38.64 -4.19
C GLY A 125 4.55 38.16 -4.84
N ARG A 126 4.76 36.85 -4.97
CA ARG A 126 5.87 36.26 -5.73
C ARG A 126 5.37 35.64 -7.02
N LEU A 127 5.90 36.09 -8.16
CA LEU A 127 5.66 35.43 -9.44
C LEU A 127 6.40 34.07 -9.47
N VAL A 128 5.67 33.01 -9.76
CA VAL A 128 6.17 31.65 -9.93
C VAL A 128 6.00 31.27 -11.40
N GLY A 129 7.08 30.81 -12.04
CA GLY A 129 7.07 30.31 -13.41
C GLY A 129 7.02 28.78 -13.45
N GLU A 130 6.55 28.23 -14.58
CA GLU A 130 6.51 26.79 -14.80
C GLU A 130 7.39 26.39 -15.99
N ALA A 131 8.38 25.54 -15.74
CA ALA A 131 9.15 24.86 -16.78
C ALA A 131 8.60 23.45 -17.01
N SER A 132 8.76 22.93 -18.22
CA SER A 132 8.43 21.54 -18.54
C SER A 132 9.69 20.76 -18.90
N PHE A 133 9.73 19.51 -18.47
CA PHE A 133 10.85 18.60 -18.66
C PHE A 133 10.36 17.24 -19.17
N VAL A 134 11.20 16.56 -19.95
CA VAL A 134 10.96 15.20 -20.43
C VAL A 134 12.09 14.32 -19.92
N LEU A 135 11.73 13.16 -19.36
CA LEU A 135 12.69 12.15 -18.93
C LEU A 135 13.39 11.50 -20.14
N PRO A 136 14.66 11.10 -19.99
CA PRO A 136 15.34 10.34 -21.03
C PRO A 136 14.65 8.99 -21.26
N ALA A 137 14.69 8.51 -22.49
CA ALA A 137 14.20 7.17 -22.82
C ALA A 137 15.08 6.09 -22.19
N GLY A 138 14.51 4.90 -21.94
CA GLY A 138 15.28 3.75 -21.49
C GLY A 138 15.80 3.83 -20.05
N LEU A 139 15.22 4.69 -19.21
CA LEU A 139 15.48 4.63 -17.77
C LEU A 139 15.16 3.23 -17.23
N PRO A 140 16.00 2.67 -16.34
CA PRO A 140 15.75 1.36 -15.75
C PRO A 140 14.43 1.37 -14.98
N ILE A 141 13.79 0.20 -14.87
CA ILE A 141 12.67 0.01 -13.95
C ILE A 141 13.19 0.14 -12.53
N GLY A 142 12.47 0.87 -11.68
CA GLY A 142 12.89 1.07 -10.30
C GLY A 142 12.33 2.32 -9.64
N TYR A 143 12.87 2.60 -8.46
CA TYR A 143 12.54 3.75 -7.62
C TYR A 143 13.70 4.75 -7.63
N HIS A 144 13.53 5.83 -8.37
CA HIS A 144 14.50 6.89 -8.58
C HIS A 144 14.01 8.20 -7.96
N ARG A 145 14.80 9.26 -8.16
CA ARG A 145 14.46 10.61 -7.74
C ARG A 145 14.72 11.60 -8.87
N VAL A 146 13.79 12.53 -9.05
CA VAL A 146 14.04 13.77 -9.79
C VAL A 146 14.39 14.83 -8.76
N CYS A 147 15.49 15.53 -8.99
CA CYS A 147 15.97 16.61 -8.16
C CYS A 147 15.93 17.93 -8.96
N LEU A 148 15.58 19.01 -8.28
CA LEU A 148 15.51 20.37 -8.81
C LEU A 148 16.36 21.28 -7.92
N ARG A 149 17.16 22.14 -8.53
CA ARG A 149 17.85 23.26 -7.89
C ARG A 149 17.51 24.57 -8.57
N SER A 150 17.19 25.58 -7.77
CA SER A 150 16.96 26.96 -8.22
C SER A 150 17.50 27.94 -7.18
N ARG A 151 18.53 28.71 -7.55
CA ARG A 151 19.21 29.72 -6.68
C ARG A 151 19.45 29.27 -5.23
N GLY A 152 19.96 28.05 -5.06
CA GLY A 152 20.31 27.49 -3.75
C GLY A 152 19.16 26.80 -2.99
N VAL A 153 17.94 26.84 -3.53
CA VAL A 153 16.83 26.00 -3.05
C VAL A 153 16.87 24.67 -3.80
N GLU A 154 16.89 23.57 -3.06
CA GLU A 154 16.79 22.22 -3.61
C GLU A 154 15.47 21.56 -3.23
N ALA A 155 14.90 20.84 -4.18
CA ALA A 155 13.72 20.01 -4.01
C ALA A 155 13.93 18.67 -4.71
N GLY A 156 13.13 17.67 -4.36
CA GLY A 156 13.10 16.45 -5.15
C GLY A 156 11.86 15.62 -4.88
N THR A 157 11.53 14.79 -5.86
CA THR A 157 10.33 13.96 -5.87
C THR A 157 10.66 12.54 -6.33
N ALA A 158 9.85 11.58 -5.89
CA ALA A 158 10.01 10.19 -6.33
C ALA A 158 9.72 10.07 -7.84
N LEU A 159 10.57 9.32 -8.53
CA LEU A 159 10.37 8.88 -9.90
C LEU A 159 10.25 7.37 -9.90
N ILE A 160 9.10 6.84 -10.33
CA ILE A 160 8.83 5.41 -10.36
C ILE A 160 8.74 4.97 -11.81
N MET A 161 9.73 4.21 -12.27
CA MET A 161 9.72 3.63 -13.61
C MET A 161 9.15 2.22 -13.54
N THR A 162 8.04 2.00 -14.25
CA THR A 162 7.27 0.76 -14.22
C THR A 162 7.35 0.02 -15.55
N PRO A 163 7.33 -1.32 -15.58
CA PRO A 163 7.34 -2.07 -16.83
C PRO A 163 6.08 -1.79 -17.67
N ASP A 164 6.24 -1.78 -19.00
CA ASP A 164 5.12 -1.70 -19.95
C ASP A 164 4.24 -2.96 -19.91
N TRP A 165 4.85 -4.11 -19.59
CA TRP A 165 4.19 -5.41 -19.51
C TRP A 165 4.90 -6.30 -18.48
N LEU A 166 4.13 -7.00 -17.64
CA LEU A 166 4.70 -7.90 -16.62
C LEU A 166 5.21 -9.23 -17.18
N GLY A 167 4.78 -9.60 -18.40
CA GLY A 167 5.11 -10.89 -18.97
C GLY A 167 4.29 -12.05 -18.43
N LEU A 168 4.48 -13.22 -19.05
CA LEU A 168 4.26 -14.52 -18.41
C LEU A 168 5.63 -15.11 -18.08
N PRO A 169 5.74 -15.98 -17.06
CA PRO A 169 7.02 -16.65 -16.77
C PRO A 169 7.55 -17.39 -18.00
N GLU A 170 8.82 -17.19 -18.36
CA GLU A 170 9.43 -17.78 -19.57
C GLU A 170 9.26 -19.31 -19.65
N ARG A 171 9.34 -19.99 -18.50
CA ARG A 171 9.10 -21.43 -18.33
C ARG A 171 7.72 -21.92 -18.81
N LEU A 172 6.78 -21.02 -19.04
CA LEU A 172 5.49 -21.33 -19.63
C LEU A 172 5.61 -21.50 -21.16
N GLY A 173 6.42 -20.70 -21.83
CA GLY A 173 6.49 -20.68 -23.30
C GLY A 173 5.09 -20.59 -23.92
N ALA A 174 4.79 -21.46 -24.89
CA ALA A 174 3.48 -21.55 -25.55
C ALA A 174 2.49 -22.52 -24.87
N ARG A 175 2.86 -23.13 -23.73
CA ARG A 175 2.03 -24.18 -23.11
C ARG A 175 0.89 -23.56 -22.31
N ARG A 176 -0.23 -24.28 -22.21
CA ARG A 176 -1.29 -23.95 -21.24
C ARG A 176 -0.84 -24.44 -19.86
N ALA A 177 -1.11 -23.63 -18.84
CA ALA A 177 -0.92 -24.00 -17.45
C ALA A 177 -2.25 -24.24 -16.75
N TRP A 178 -2.24 -25.15 -15.78
CA TRP A 178 -3.36 -25.36 -14.88
C TRP A 178 -2.85 -25.48 -13.44
N GLY A 179 -3.72 -25.21 -12.48
CA GLY A 179 -3.36 -25.25 -11.07
C GLY A 179 -4.57 -25.51 -10.19
N LEU A 180 -4.30 -25.72 -8.91
CA LEU A 180 -5.35 -25.89 -7.91
C LEU A 180 -5.70 -24.52 -7.31
N ALA A 181 -6.98 -24.32 -7.02
CA ALA A 181 -7.46 -23.20 -6.21
C ALA A 181 -8.03 -23.77 -4.91
N THR A 182 -7.53 -23.30 -3.78
CA THR A 182 -7.95 -23.81 -2.47
C THR A 182 -8.10 -22.71 -1.43
N GLN A 183 -8.97 -22.94 -0.46
CA GLN A 183 -9.04 -22.17 0.77
C GLN A 183 -8.11 -22.86 1.77
N LEU A 184 -6.87 -22.38 1.92
CA LEU A 184 -5.82 -23.07 2.69
C LEU A 184 -6.28 -23.45 4.10
N TYR A 185 -7.03 -22.56 4.76
CA TYR A 185 -7.54 -22.82 6.11
C TYR A 185 -8.42 -24.07 6.23
N SER A 186 -9.04 -24.55 5.14
CA SER A 186 -9.88 -25.74 5.15
C SER A 186 -9.15 -27.05 4.81
N VAL A 187 -7.93 -26.98 4.25
CA VAL A 187 -7.15 -28.16 3.85
C VAL A 187 -6.24 -28.61 4.98
N ARG A 188 -6.59 -29.73 5.62
CA ARG A 188 -5.90 -30.21 6.83
C ARG A 188 -5.18 -31.52 6.56
N SER A 189 -3.96 -31.64 7.07
CA SER A 189 -3.24 -32.90 7.20
C SER A 189 -3.40 -33.51 8.59
N LYS A 190 -2.84 -34.71 8.77
CA LYS A 190 -2.71 -35.38 10.08
C LYS A 190 -1.81 -34.62 11.06
N ARG A 191 -1.10 -33.57 10.61
CA ARG A 191 -0.16 -32.79 11.43
C ARG A 191 -0.61 -31.34 11.65
N SER A 192 -1.70 -30.91 11.01
CA SER A 192 -2.26 -29.57 11.18
C SER A 192 -2.83 -29.34 12.57
N TRP A 193 -2.80 -28.10 13.03
CA TRP A 193 -3.40 -27.66 14.29
C TRP A 193 -4.87 -27.27 14.08
N GLY A 194 -5.67 -28.16 13.48
CA GLY A 194 -7.10 -27.93 13.23
C GLY A 194 -7.43 -27.00 12.04
N VAL A 195 -6.44 -26.26 11.54
CA VAL A 195 -6.51 -25.39 10.36
C VAL A 195 -5.35 -25.76 9.43
N GLY A 196 -5.54 -25.69 8.12
CA GLY A 196 -4.43 -25.85 7.18
C GLY A 196 -3.37 -24.77 7.35
N ASP A 197 -2.09 -25.16 7.33
CA ASP A 197 -0.95 -24.30 7.59
C ASP A 197 0.06 -24.27 6.42
N LEU A 198 1.13 -23.47 6.55
CA LEU A 198 2.15 -23.32 5.50
C LEU A 198 2.90 -24.62 5.18
N THR A 199 2.94 -25.60 6.11
CA THR A 199 3.50 -26.92 5.79
C THR A 199 2.50 -27.73 4.96
N ASP A 200 1.21 -27.66 5.27
CA ASP A 200 0.17 -28.28 4.44
C ASP A 200 0.13 -27.67 3.03
N LEU A 201 0.41 -26.37 2.91
CA LEU A 201 0.57 -25.69 1.63
C LEU A 201 1.72 -26.27 0.80
N THR A 202 2.88 -26.48 1.42
CA THR A 202 4.04 -27.12 0.78
C THR A 202 3.71 -28.55 0.36
N ASP A 203 3.10 -29.35 1.25
CA ASP A 203 2.70 -30.72 0.96
C ASP A 203 1.74 -30.77 -0.25
N LEU A 204 0.75 -29.87 -0.28
CA LEU A 204 -0.23 -29.78 -1.37
C LEU A 204 0.41 -29.37 -2.69
N ALA A 205 1.34 -28.40 -2.69
CA ALA A 205 2.04 -27.95 -3.87
C ALA A 205 2.97 -29.03 -4.46
N VAL A 206 3.73 -29.73 -3.60
CA VAL A 206 4.61 -30.82 -4.03
C VAL A 206 3.79 -31.99 -4.57
N TRP A 207 2.72 -32.37 -3.88
CA TRP A 207 1.84 -33.44 -4.31
C TRP A 207 1.17 -33.12 -5.65
N SER A 208 0.57 -31.93 -5.82
CA SER A 208 -0.14 -31.55 -7.04
C SER A 208 0.79 -31.48 -8.25
N THR A 209 1.99 -30.92 -8.07
CA THR A 209 3.00 -30.84 -9.13
C THR A 209 3.50 -32.25 -9.50
N SER A 210 3.93 -33.04 -8.51
CA SER A 210 4.61 -34.32 -8.77
C SER A 210 3.66 -35.42 -9.25
N ARG A 211 2.39 -35.40 -8.83
CA ARG A 211 1.40 -36.44 -9.18
C ARG A 211 0.53 -36.07 -10.37
N HIS A 212 0.29 -34.79 -10.58
CA HIS A 212 -0.69 -34.33 -11.55
C HIS A 212 -0.10 -33.33 -12.57
N GLY A 213 1.11 -32.81 -12.36
CA GLY A 213 1.69 -31.80 -13.24
C GLY A 213 1.02 -30.43 -13.12
N ALA A 214 0.49 -30.09 -11.93
CA ALA A 214 -0.02 -28.75 -11.67
C ALA A 214 1.12 -27.72 -11.69
N ASP A 215 0.88 -26.55 -12.27
CA ASP A 215 1.87 -25.48 -12.43
C ASP A 215 1.85 -24.45 -11.29
N PHE A 216 0.70 -24.30 -10.65
CA PHE A 216 0.50 -23.32 -9.60
C PHE A 216 -0.56 -23.78 -8.59
N LEU A 217 -0.54 -23.12 -7.44
CA LEU A 217 -1.53 -23.27 -6.39
C LEU A 217 -1.97 -21.87 -5.96
N VAL A 218 -3.25 -21.56 -6.11
CA VAL A 218 -3.85 -20.31 -5.63
C VAL A 218 -4.49 -20.57 -4.29
N VAL A 219 -4.20 -19.70 -3.33
CA VAL A 219 -4.78 -19.72 -1.99
C VAL A 219 -5.54 -18.44 -1.69
N ASN A 220 -6.39 -18.48 -0.67
CA ASN A 220 -6.98 -17.28 -0.09
C ASN A 220 -5.92 -16.32 0.45
N PRO A 221 -6.25 -15.03 0.64
CA PRO A 221 -5.34 -14.09 1.27
C PRO A 221 -4.88 -14.59 2.65
N LEU A 222 -3.57 -14.49 2.90
CA LEU A 222 -2.93 -14.92 4.16
C LEU A 222 -2.64 -13.73 5.08
N HIS A 223 -3.36 -12.63 4.88
CA HIS A 223 -3.19 -11.35 5.57
C HIS A 223 -3.42 -11.46 7.07
N ALA A 224 -2.66 -10.68 7.85
CA ALA A 224 -2.79 -10.63 9.31
C ALA A 224 -4.20 -10.19 9.72
N ALA A 225 -4.80 -10.98 10.61
CA ALA A 225 -6.03 -10.67 11.30
C ALA A 225 -5.74 -10.20 12.72
N ALA A 226 -6.71 -9.53 13.35
CA ALA A 226 -6.65 -9.23 14.77
C ALA A 226 -6.47 -10.54 15.57
N PRO A 227 -5.56 -10.59 16.56
CA PRO A 227 -5.40 -11.77 17.39
C PRO A 227 -6.72 -12.07 18.12
N SER A 228 -7.13 -13.33 18.13
CA SER A 228 -8.26 -13.79 18.94
C SER A 228 -8.03 -13.47 20.42
N GLY A 229 -8.97 -12.77 21.05
CA GLY A 229 -8.98 -12.43 22.47
C GLY A 229 -10.10 -13.14 23.26
N PRO A 230 -10.21 -12.91 24.58
CA PRO A 230 -11.30 -13.46 25.39
C PRO A 230 -12.69 -12.99 24.96
N THR A 231 -12.79 -11.77 24.43
CA THR A 231 -14.05 -11.09 24.09
C THR A 231 -14.22 -10.82 22.60
N SER A 232 -13.23 -11.17 21.77
CA SER A 232 -13.28 -10.94 20.32
C SER A 232 -12.68 -12.14 19.60
N PRO A 233 -13.50 -12.94 18.88
CA PRO A 233 -12.98 -14.01 18.04
C PRO A 233 -12.19 -13.44 16.87
N MET A 234 -11.28 -14.23 16.32
CA MET A 234 -10.56 -13.84 15.10
C MET A 234 -11.53 -13.72 13.92
N GLU A 235 -11.37 -12.64 13.14
CA GLU A 235 -12.12 -12.43 11.90
C GLU A 235 -11.98 -13.64 10.96
N PRO A 236 -13.08 -14.35 10.63
CA PRO A 236 -13.01 -15.52 9.77
C PRO A 236 -12.74 -15.19 8.30
N SER A 237 -13.12 -13.99 7.82
CA SER A 237 -12.96 -13.56 6.44
C SER A 237 -11.52 -13.14 6.13
N PRO A 238 -10.83 -13.80 5.17
CA PRO A 238 -9.49 -13.36 4.75
C PRO A 238 -9.49 -12.03 3.99
N TYR A 239 -10.68 -11.52 3.61
CA TYR A 239 -10.85 -10.27 2.86
C TYR A 239 -11.14 -9.05 3.74
N LEU A 240 -11.27 -9.24 5.07
CA LEU A 240 -11.35 -8.15 6.05
C LEU A 240 -10.15 -8.18 7.02
N PRO A 241 -8.90 -8.07 6.54
CA PRO A 241 -7.73 -8.16 7.40
C PRO A 241 -7.47 -6.87 8.18
N THR A 242 -6.71 -6.99 9.28
CA THR A 242 -6.10 -5.84 9.97
C THR A 242 -4.95 -5.24 9.17
N SER A 243 -4.22 -6.06 8.40
CA SER A 243 -3.14 -5.58 7.54
C SER A 243 -2.98 -6.42 6.28
N ARG A 244 -2.90 -5.78 5.12
CA ARG A 244 -2.54 -6.42 3.84
C ARG A 244 -1.02 -6.62 3.66
N ARG A 245 -0.19 -6.06 4.55
CA ARG A 245 1.29 -6.13 4.48
C ARG A 245 1.87 -7.31 5.25
N PHE A 246 1.31 -7.60 6.43
CA PHE A 246 1.79 -8.67 7.31
C PHE A 246 0.96 -9.95 7.13
N VAL A 247 1.55 -11.09 7.50
CA VAL A 247 0.95 -12.42 7.34
C VAL A 247 0.33 -12.90 8.66
N ASN A 248 -0.77 -13.66 8.59
CA ASN A 248 -1.43 -14.22 9.77
C ASN A 248 -0.61 -15.36 10.41
N PRO A 249 -0.19 -15.23 11.69
CA PRO A 249 0.53 -16.29 12.39
C PRO A 249 -0.25 -17.61 12.57
N LEU A 250 -1.57 -17.61 12.34
CA LEU A 250 -2.39 -18.83 12.35
C LEU A 250 -1.84 -19.93 11.43
N TYR A 251 -1.24 -19.54 10.29
CA TYR A 251 -0.73 -20.48 9.30
C TYR A 251 0.67 -21.02 9.64
N LEU A 252 1.24 -20.69 10.80
CA LEU A 252 2.53 -21.24 11.22
C LEU A 252 2.36 -22.65 11.78
N ARG A 253 3.18 -23.58 11.30
CA ARG A 253 3.40 -24.86 11.97
C ARG A 253 4.48 -24.71 13.03
N VAL A 254 4.09 -24.75 14.30
CA VAL A 254 5.01 -24.60 15.43
C VAL A 254 6.17 -25.60 15.36
N GLU A 255 5.89 -26.85 14.96
CA GLU A 255 6.93 -27.89 14.86
C GLU A 255 7.89 -27.73 13.67
N ALA A 256 7.61 -26.82 12.74
CA ALA A 256 8.50 -26.51 11.62
C ALA A 256 9.50 -25.39 11.94
N ILE A 257 9.36 -24.73 13.10
CA ILE A 257 10.30 -23.71 13.59
C ILE A 257 11.56 -24.43 14.11
N PRO A 258 12.78 -24.11 13.64
CA PRO A 258 14.00 -24.82 14.03
C PRO A 258 14.20 -24.95 15.55
N GLU A 259 13.95 -23.86 16.30
CA GLU A 259 14.07 -23.79 17.76
C GLU A 259 13.07 -24.70 18.50
N PHE A 260 12.08 -25.27 17.80
CA PHE A 260 11.23 -26.31 18.36
C PHE A 260 12.04 -27.54 18.83
N ALA A 261 13.17 -27.82 18.19
CA ALA A 261 14.07 -28.92 18.55
C ALA A 261 14.63 -28.78 19.97
N ASP A 262 14.89 -27.54 20.40
CA ASP A 262 15.52 -27.19 21.68
C ASP A 262 14.53 -27.19 22.85
N LEU A 263 13.23 -27.32 22.58
CA LEU A 263 12.22 -27.35 23.63
C LEU A 263 12.37 -28.59 24.52
N LEU A 264 12.60 -28.36 25.82
CA LEU A 264 12.66 -29.42 26.83
C LEU A 264 11.35 -30.22 26.92
N LYS A 265 10.20 -29.58 26.70
CA LYS A 265 8.85 -30.17 26.88
C LYS A 265 8.08 -30.37 25.56
N ARG A 266 8.73 -30.84 24.49
CA ARG A 266 8.10 -31.12 23.18
C ARG A 266 6.86 -32.03 23.26
N SER A 267 6.82 -32.97 24.20
CA SER A 267 5.67 -33.86 24.41
C SER A 267 4.39 -33.10 24.79
N ARG A 268 4.51 -31.97 25.52
CA ARG A 268 3.39 -31.09 25.87
C ARG A 268 2.79 -30.45 24.62
N VAL A 269 3.64 -29.96 23.71
CA VAL A 269 3.20 -29.35 22.44
C VAL A 269 2.50 -30.38 21.55
N ARG A 270 3.07 -31.59 21.43
CA ARG A 270 2.43 -32.69 20.68
C ARG A 270 1.06 -33.09 21.26
N ARG A 271 0.91 -33.07 22.60
CA ARG A 271 -0.38 -33.33 23.26
C ARG A 271 -1.40 -32.24 22.93
N LEU A 272 -1.01 -30.96 23.04
CA LEU A 272 -1.88 -29.83 22.68
C LEU A 272 -2.39 -29.94 21.24
N ARG A 273 -1.50 -30.22 20.28
CA ARG A 273 -1.91 -30.47 18.90
C ARG A 273 -2.93 -31.60 18.79
N SER A 274 -2.68 -32.72 19.48
CA SER A 274 -3.57 -33.88 19.45
C SER A 274 -4.98 -33.53 19.98
N ASP A 275 -5.05 -32.68 21.00
CA ASP A 275 -6.32 -32.22 21.57
C ASP A 275 -7.05 -31.26 20.62
N VAL A 276 -6.33 -30.33 19.98
CA VAL A 276 -6.89 -29.47 18.91
C VAL A 276 -7.45 -30.31 17.77
N GLN A 277 -6.69 -31.31 17.30
CA GLN A 277 -7.14 -32.19 16.23
C GLN A 277 -8.39 -32.98 16.62
N ARG A 278 -8.43 -33.49 17.86
CA ARG A 278 -9.60 -34.23 18.38
C ARG A 278 -10.85 -33.35 18.38
N ARG A 279 -10.73 -32.10 18.82
CA ARG A 279 -11.83 -31.12 18.79
C ARG A 279 -12.24 -30.82 17.36
N ALA A 280 -11.28 -30.48 16.51
CA ALA A 280 -11.53 -30.09 15.13
C ALA A 280 -12.04 -31.25 14.23
N ARG A 281 -11.95 -32.52 14.66
CA ARG A 281 -12.59 -33.67 13.97
C ARG A 281 -14.08 -33.82 14.30
N ARG A 282 -14.56 -33.15 15.35
CA ARG A 282 -15.96 -33.19 15.79
C ARG A 282 -16.76 -31.98 15.28
N LEU A 283 -16.12 -31.12 14.49
CA LEU A 283 -16.71 -29.90 13.97
C LEU A 283 -16.72 -29.97 12.45
N ASP A 284 -17.87 -29.63 11.85
CA ASP A 284 -17.98 -29.41 10.41
C ASP A 284 -17.49 -28.01 10.00
N ALA A 285 -17.09 -27.19 10.98
CA ALA A 285 -16.54 -25.85 10.81
C ALA A 285 -15.09 -25.73 11.32
N ILE A 286 -14.41 -24.68 10.85
CA ILE A 286 -13.02 -24.38 11.25
C ILE A 286 -13.00 -23.55 12.54
N ASP A 287 -12.52 -24.15 13.64
CA ASP A 287 -12.26 -23.47 14.92
C ASP A 287 -10.92 -22.73 14.89
N ARG A 288 -10.96 -21.52 14.34
CA ARG A 288 -9.82 -20.61 14.21
C ARG A 288 -9.24 -20.23 15.56
N ASP A 289 -10.08 -19.85 16.52
CA ASP A 289 -9.66 -19.40 17.84
C ASP A 289 -9.00 -20.52 18.66
N GLY A 290 -9.50 -21.75 18.54
CA GLY A 290 -8.91 -22.92 19.16
C GLY A 290 -7.59 -23.38 18.52
N ALA A 291 -7.33 -22.96 17.28
CA ALA A 291 -6.09 -23.25 16.55
C ALA A 291 -5.00 -22.18 16.75
N THR A 292 -5.36 -20.98 17.21
CA THR A 292 -4.43 -19.85 17.25
C THR A 292 -3.25 -20.08 18.20
N PRO A 293 -2.00 -19.80 17.74
CA PRO A 293 -0.82 -19.93 18.57
C PRO A 293 -0.83 -19.14 19.90
N THR A 294 -1.55 -18.02 19.93
CA THR A 294 -1.59 -17.09 21.06
C THR A 294 -2.38 -17.61 22.26
N ARG A 295 -3.40 -18.46 22.07
CA ARG A 295 -4.04 -19.16 23.21
C ARG A 295 -3.10 -20.18 23.87
N TRP A 296 -2.01 -20.55 23.20
CA TRP A 296 -0.98 -21.36 23.84
C TRP A 296 -0.14 -20.55 24.83
N ARG A 297 -0.13 -19.19 24.78
CA ARG A 297 0.71 -18.31 25.63
C ARG A 297 0.60 -18.60 27.12
N CYS A 298 -0.56 -19.02 27.62
CA CYS A 298 -0.72 -19.46 29.02
C CYS A 298 0.08 -20.74 29.38
N ARG A 299 0.93 -21.27 28.48
CA ARG A 299 1.82 -22.42 28.71
C ARG A 299 3.27 -22.23 28.21
N TRP A 300 3.64 -21.05 27.69
CA TRP A 300 4.97 -20.76 27.12
C TRP A 300 5.95 -20.01 28.05
N ASP A 301 5.64 -19.84 29.35
CA ASP A 301 6.51 -19.19 30.36
C ASP A 301 7.88 -19.87 30.63
N THR A 302 8.39 -20.65 29.68
CA THR A 302 9.73 -21.26 29.72
C THR A 302 10.55 -20.97 28.46
N TRP A 303 10.09 -20.07 27.57
CA TRP A 303 10.91 -19.62 26.45
C TRP A 303 11.79 -18.43 26.86
N SER A 304 13.04 -18.73 27.21
CA SER A 304 14.15 -17.78 27.10
C SER A 304 15.12 -18.40 26.09
N PRO A 305 15.19 -17.90 24.85
CA PRO A 305 16.25 -18.34 23.95
C PRO A 305 17.57 -17.84 24.53
N ARG A 306 18.52 -18.74 24.81
CA ARG A 306 19.93 -18.35 24.72
C ARG A 306 20.17 -18.05 23.25
N SER A 307 20.21 -16.77 22.92
CA SER A 307 20.71 -16.32 21.62
C SER A 307 22.14 -16.86 21.46
N THR A 308 22.34 -17.77 20.51
CA THR A 308 23.66 -18.09 20.00
C THR A 308 24.20 -16.85 19.26
N PRO A 309 25.38 -16.31 19.63
CA PRO A 309 25.99 -15.22 18.90
C PRO A 309 26.71 -15.79 17.67
N SER A 310 25.96 -16.05 16.60
CA SER A 310 26.55 -16.30 15.26
C SER A 310 25.47 -16.28 14.19
N ALA A 311 24.83 -15.13 14.02
CA ALA A 311 24.48 -14.67 12.68
C ALA A 311 25.40 -13.47 12.41
N PRO A 312 26.12 -13.40 11.27
CA PRO A 312 26.78 -12.16 10.92
C PRO A 312 25.70 -11.07 10.86
N ALA A 313 25.98 -9.95 11.52
CA ALA A 313 25.13 -8.78 11.50
C ALA A 313 24.98 -8.27 10.06
N ALA A 314 24.01 -8.81 9.32
CA ALA A 314 23.58 -8.27 8.04
C ALA A 314 22.60 -7.11 8.30
N TRP A 315 23.13 -6.07 8.92
CA TRP A 315 22.83 -4.66 8.63
C TRP A 315 23.53 -3.80 9.69
N PRO A 316 24.49 -2.93 9.30
CA PRO A 316 24.85 -1.84 10.20
C PRO A 316 23.61 -0.95 10.39
N PRO A 317 23.40 -0.35 11.57
CA PRO A 317 22.36 0.65 11.75
C PRO A 317 22.65 1.80 10.78
N ARG A 318 21.78 2.02 9.79
CA ARG A 318 21.75 3.33 9.14
C ARG A 318 21.38 4.32 10.24
N ALA A 319 22.25 5.30 10.45
CA ALA A 319 21.99 6.44 11.31
C ALA A 319 20.59 7.00 11.04
N PRO A 320 19.87 7.47 12.07
CA PRO A 320 18.63 8.17 11.86
C PRO A 320 18.96 9.49 11.17
N THR A 321 18.83 9.55 9.85
CA THR A 321 18.60 10.84 9.17
C THR A 321 17.14 11.19 9.44
N GLU A 322 16.89 11.70 10.64
CA GLU A 322 15.71 12.49 10.94
C GLU A 322 15.72 13.72 10.05
N SER A 323 15.01 13.63 8.93
CA SER A 323 14.44 14.78 8.27
C SER A 323 13.13 14.38 7.62
N CYS A 324 12.23 13.76 8.40
CA CYS A 324 10.80 13.79 8.13
C CYS A 324 10.32 15.23 8.35
N TRP A 325 10.56 16.10 7.37
CA TRP A 325 9.96 17.42 7.29
C TRP A 325 8.70 17.32 6.45
N GLY A 326 7.54 17.58 7.07
CA GLY A 326 6.30 17.70 6.33
C GLY A 326 5.00 17.43 7.09
N CYS A 327 4.93 17.61 8.41
CA CYS A 327 3.66 17.79 9.13
C CYS A 327 3.93 18.42 10.52
N ARG A 328 4.37 19.67 10.57
CA ARG A 328 4.19 20.50 11.79
C ARG A 328 2.97 21.40 11.55
N ARG A 329 1.85 21.06 12.18
CA ARG A 329 0.75 22.00 12.40
C ARG A 329 1.26 23.13 13.31
N PRO A 330 0.94 24.42 13.05
CA PRO A 330 1.25 25.47 13.99
C PRO A 330 0.42 25.31 15.29
N PRO A 331 0.98 25.65 16.46
CA PRO A 331 0.24 25.62 17.72
C PRO A 331 -0.83 26.72 17.73
N ILE A 332 -2.05 26.34 18.08
CA ILE A 332 -3.14 27.26 18.41
C ILE A 332 -2.75 28.00 19.69
N SER A 333 -2.62 29.33 19.61
CA SER A 333 -2.38 30.18 20.76
C SER A 333 -3.60 30.18 21.70
N SER A 334 -3.48 29.54 22.85
CA SER A 334 -4.42 29.72 23.96
C SER A 334 -4.20 31.10 24.59
N ARG A 335 -5.21 31.97 24.53
CA ARG A 335 -5.27 33.19 25.35
C ARG A 335 -5.30 32.83 26.84
N PRO A 336 -4.63 33.57 27.73
CA PRO A 336 -4.70 33.36 29.17
C PRO A 336 -6.06 33.83 29.71
N ARG A 337 -6.67 33.01 30.58
CA ARG A 337 -7.76 33.42 31.47
C ARG A 337 -7.15 33.90 32.79
N THR A 338 -7.42 35.15 33.13
CA THR A 338 -7.41 35.78 34.47
C THR A 338 -8.43 36.92 34.35
N CYS A 339 -9.43 37.13 35.19
CA CYS A 339 -9.74 36.65 36.54
C CYS A 339 -11.07 35.90 36.62
#